data_AF-A0A967T6M0-F1
#
_entry.id   AF-A0A967T6M0-F1
#
_cell.length_a   1.000
_cell.length_b   1.000
_cell.length_c   1.000
_cell.angle_alpha   90.00
_cell.angle_beta   90.00
_cell.angle_gamma   90.00
#
_symmetry.space_group_name_H-M   'P 1'
#
loop_
_entity.id
_entity.type
_entity.pdbx_description
1 polymer ?
#
loop_
_entity_poly.entity_id
_entity_poly.type
_entity_poly.pdbx_seq_one_letter_code
_entity_poly.pdbx_strand_id
1 'polypeptide(L)'
;MSNHEALAVWMYTQELAMGAMVFYLSIVSGYLVVAYLAGKNLTKSQAIFISSLFTVFALFALWGSVAYFYMGSQYTEHFTVPLVSQTRPFGVRPFYIIGTLQFIGIIASLRFMWDVRHDKTE
;
A
#
# COMPACT_ATOMS: atom_id res chain seq x y z
N MET A 1 -2.10 29.77 8.72
CA MET A 1 -1.10 29.06 7.90
C MET A 1 -1.01 29.75 6.56
N SER A 2 0.19 30.14 6.14
CA SER A 2 0.39 30.76 4.82
C SER A 2 0.26 29.71 3.70
N ASN A 3 0.01 30.14 2.45
CA ASN A 3 -0.05 29.21 1.31
C ASN A 3 1.27 28.45 1.10
N HIS A 4 2.41 29.06 1.46
CA HIS A 4 3.72 28.41 1.39
C HIS A 4 3.88 27.29 2.42
N GLU A 5 3.39 27.51 3.65
CA GLU A 5 3.36 26.47 4.69
C GLU A 5 2.42 25.33 4.30
N ALA A 6 1.26 25.65 3.73
CA ALA A 6 0.31 24.64 3.24
C ALA A 6 0.93 23.76 2.15
N LEU A 7 1.66 24.37 1.21
CA LEU A 7 2.36 23.66 0.14
C LEU A 7 3.46 22.75 0.70
N ALA A 8 4.26 23.25 1.66
CA ALA A 8 5.32 22.46 2.29
C ALA A 8 4.76 21.23 3.02
N VAL A 9 3.68 21.39 3.79
CA VAL A 9 3.01 20.28 4.47
C VAL A 9 2.44 19.29 3.45
N TRP A 10 1.81 19.76 2.37
CA TRP A 10 1.32 18.89 1.32
C TRP A 10 2.44 18.05 0.69
N MET A 11 3.54 18.68 0.29
CA MET A 11 4.71 18.00 -0.28
C MET A 11 5.25 16.94 0.68
N TYR A 12 5.42 17.30 1.95
CA TYR A 12 5.87 16.37 2.99
C TYR A 12 4.94 15.17 3.17
N THR A 13 3.62 15.39 3.17
CA THR A 13 2.65 14.26 3.24
C THR A 13 2.70 13.36 2.01
N GLN A 14 2.99 13.90 0.82
CA GLN A 14 3.18 13.09 -0.40
C GLN A 14 4.46 12.24 -0.31
N GLU A 15 5.56 12.81 0.17
CA GLU A 15 6.82 12.08 0.37
C GLU A 15 6.64 10.92 1.36
N LEU A 16 5.96 11.15 2.49
CA LEU A 16 5.63 10.09 3.44
C LEU A 16 4.73 9.01 2.83
N ALA A 17 3.75 9.40 2.03
CA ALA A 17 2.88 8.45 1.33
C ALA A 17 3.67 7.57 0.35
N MET A 18 4.58 8.17 -0.42
CA MET A 18 5.47 7.44 -1.32
C MET A 18 6.40 6.49 -0.54
N GLY A 19 6.93 6.92 0.60
CA GLY A 19 7.72 6.07 1.50
C GLY A 19 6.93 4.83 1.97
N ALA A 20 5.67 5.04 2.41
CA ALA A 20 4.79 3.94 2.80
C ALA A 20 4.48 2.98 1.63
N MET A 21 4.32 3.50 0.41
CA MET A 21 4.14 2.68 -0.80
C MET A 21 5.37 1.83 -1.12
N VAL A 22 6.58 2.40 -1.03
CA VAL A 22 7.83 1.66 -1.26
C VAL A 22 7.99 0.56 -0.22
N PHE A 23 7.67 0.85 1.03
CA PHE A 23 7.66 -0.14 2.10
C PHE A 23 6.66 -1.28 1.82
N TYR A 24 5.43 -0.93 1.42
CA TYR A 24 4.41 -1.90 0.99
C TYR A 24 4.92 -2.80 -0.15
N LEU A 25 5.48 -2.21 -1.21
CA LEU A 25 5.99 -2.96 -2.36
C LEU A 25 7.15 -3.90 -1.97
N SER A 26 7.98 -3.49 -1.02
CA SER A 26 9.08 -4.31 -0.51
C SER A 26 8.55 -5.54 0.25
N ILE A 27 7.54 -5.36 1.10
CA ILE A 27 6.87 -6.44 1.83
C ILE A 27 6.19 -7.42 0.86
N VAL A 28 5.43 -6.91 -0.10
CA VAL A 28 4.75 -7.73 -1.12
C VAL A 28 5.75 -8.50 -1.96
N SER A 29 6.78 -7.83 -2.46
CA SER A 29 7.81 -8.49 -3.29
C SER A 29 8.53 -9.58 -2.51
N GLY A 30 8.94 -9.31 -1.27
CA GLY A 30 9.56 -10.30 -0.40
C GLY A 30 8.66 -11.52 -0.15
N TYR A 31 7.38 -11.28 0.13
CA TYR A 31 6.41 -12.36 0.34
C TYR A 31 6.19 -13.19 -0.93
N LEU A 32 6.05 -12.56 -2.10
CA LEU A 32 5.89 -13.27 -3.38
C LEU A 32 7.12 -14.09 -3.75
N VAL A 33 8.32 -13.57 -3.50
CA VAL A 33 9.58 -14.32 -3.71
C VAL A 33 9.63 -15.55 -2.80
N VAL A 34 9.29 -15.41 -1.52
CA VAL A 34 9.23 -16.54 -0.59
C VAL A 34 8.16 -17.55 -1.01
N ALA A 35 6.98 -17.07 -1.40
CA ALA A 35 5.89 -17.92 -1.87
C ALA A 35 6.32 -18.71 -3.11
N TYR A 36 6.98 -18.08 -4.09
CA TYR A 36 7.43 -18.74 -5.31
C TYR A 36 8.56 -19.75 -5.07
N LEU A 37 9.60 -19.36 -4.32
CA LEU A 37 10.81 -20.20 -4.15
C LEU A 37 10.64 -21.30 -3.10
N ALA A 38 9.96 -21.00 -1.99
CA ALA A 38 9.89 -21.88 -0.83
C ALA A 38 8.48 -22.38 -0.54
N GLY A 39 7.43 -21.80 -1.15
CA GLY A 39 6.04 -22.06 -0.79
C GLY A 39 5.68 -23.54 -0.69
N LYS A 40 6.08 -24.35 -1.69
CA LYS A 40 5.83 -25.81 -1.74
C LYS A 40 6.48 -26.59 -0.58
N ASN A 41 7.60 -26.11 -0.06
CA ASN A 41 8.38 -26.77 0.98
C ASN A 41 8.01 -26.30 2.41
N LEU A 42 7.16 -25.27 2.54
CA LEU A 42 6.76 -24.77 3.85
C LEU A 42 5.74 -25.70 4.53
N THR A 43 6.04 -26.05 5.78
CA THR A 43 5.06 -26.68 6.67
C THR A 43 3.85 -25.75 6.91
N LYS A 44 2.71 -26.33 7.32
CA LYS A 44 1.50 -25.55 7.62
C LYS A 44 1.76 -24.43 8.62
N SER A 45 2.49 -24.71 9.70
CA SER A 45 2.80 -23.72 10.73
C SER A 45 3.69 -22.59 10.22
N GLN A 46 4.73 -22.90 9.42
CA GLN A 46 5.61 -21.87 8.84
C GLN A 46 4.85 -20.96 7.87
N ALA A 47 4.00 -21.53 7.02
CA ALA A 47 3.21 -20.74 6.08
C ALA A 47 2.18 -19.84 6.78
N ILE A 48 1.53 -20.32 7.85
CA ILE A 48 0.65 -19.50 8.68
C ILE A 48 1.44 -18.35 9.31
N PHE A 49 2.59 -18.64 9.92
CA PHE A 49 3.43 -17.64 10.55
C PHE A 49 3.86 -16.53 9.57
N ILE A 50 4.41 -16.90 8.40
CA ILE A 50 4.85 -15.94 7.36
C ILE A 50 3.67 -15.14 6.82
N SER A 51 2.52 -15.79 6.56
CA SER A 51 1.33 -15.10 6.04
C SER A 51 0.73 -14.12 7.05
N SER A 52 0.75 -14.47 8.34
CA SER A 52 0.33 -13.56 9.41
C SER A 52 1.24 -12.35 9.52
N LEU A 53 2.57 -12.55 9.52
CA LEU A 53 3.53 -11.45 9.51
C LEU A 53 3.33 -10.54 8.29
N PHE A 54 3.27 -11.13 7.09
CA PHE A 54 2.99 -10.40 5.87
C PHE A 54 1.71 -9.57 5.98
N THR A 55 0.62 -10.17 6.46
CA THR A 55 -0.68 -9.49 6.57
C THR A 55 -0.59 -8.28 7.50
N VAL A 56 0.03 -8.42 8.68
CA VAL A 56 0.19 -7.32 9.64
C VAL A 56 1.01 -6.18 9.03
N PHE A 57 2.18 -6.50 8.46
CA PHE A 57 3.05 -5.48 7.89
C PHE A 57 2.45 -4.81 6.64
N ALA A 58 1.81 -5.58 5.76
CA ALA A 58 1.18 -5.05 4.56
C ALA A 58 -0.05 -4.18 4.90
N LEU A 59 -0.85 -4.56 5.90
CA LEU A 59 -1.95 -3.72 6.39
C LEU A 59 -1.46 -2.45 7.08
N PHE A 60 -0.36 -2.52 7.83
CA PHE A 60 0.27 -1.34 8.42
C PHE A 60 0.78 -0.37 7.33
N ALA A 61 1.44 -0.88 6.29
CA ALA A 61 1.90 -0.09 5.16
C ALA A 61 0.73 0.50 4.34
N LEU A 62 -0.35 -0.27 4.17
CA LEU A 62 -1.59 0.20 3.54
C LEU A 62 -2.21 1.35 4.34
N TRP A 63 -2.37 1.17 5.65
CA TRP A 63 -2.90 2.20 6.53
C TRP A 63 -2.07 3.48 6.46
N GLY A 64 -0.74 3.37 6.54
CA GLY A 64 0.16 4.52 6.39
C GLY A 64 -0.01 5.24 5.05
N SER A 65 -0.03 4.49 3.95
CA SER A 65 -0.22 5.04 2.60
C SER A 65 -1.54 5.82 2.50
N VAL A 66 -2.65 5.20 2.93
CA VAL A 66 -3.99 5.81 2.90
C VAL A 66 -4.05 7.03 3.81
N ALA A 67 -3.50 6.95 5.03
CA ALA A 67 -3.51 8.05 5.99
C ALA A 67 -2.75 9.28 5.45
N TYR A 68 -1.55 9.09 4.89
CA TYR A 68 -0.76 10.21 4.36
C TYR A 68 -1.41 10.84 3.12
N PHE A 69 -1.93 10.05 2.18
CA PHE A 69 -2.68 10.60 1.05
C PHE A 69 -3.97 11.30 1.48
N TYR A 70 -4.67 10.78 2.49
CA TYR A 70 -5.85 11.42 3.06
C TYR A 70 -5.51 12.76 3.69
N MET A 71 -4.49 12.82 4.56
CA MET A 71 -4.02 14.07 5.16
C MET A 71 -3.64 15.09 4.10
N GLY A 72 -2.85 14.70 3.09
CA GLY A 72 -2.49 15.57 1.97
C GLY A 72 -3.72 16.12 1.24
N SER A 73 -4.76 15.31 1.04
CA SER A 73 -6.00 15.75 0.41
C SER A 73 -6.76 16.80 1.23
N GLN A 74 -6.75 16.71 2.55
CA GLN A 74 -7.40 17.68 3.44
C GLN A 74 -6.74 19.06 3.36
N TYR A 75 -5.40 19.11 3.31
CA TYR A 75 -4.68 20.38 3.19
C TYR A 75 -4.98 21.10 1.87
N THR A 76 -5.18 20.35 0.77
CA THR A 76 -5.54 20.96 -0.53
C THR A 76 -6.97 21.48 -0.60
N GLU A 77 -7.86 20.96 0.25
CA GLU A 77 -9.28 21.36 0.29
C GLU A 77 -9.49 22.59 1.19
N HIS A 78 -8.72 22.73 2.26
CA HIS A 78 -8.84 23.85 3.21
C HIS A 78 -8.00 25.07 2.84
N PHE A 79 -6.85 24.86 2.21
CA PHE A 79 -5.98 25.92 1.74
C PHE A 79 -6.01 25.80 0.23
N THR A 80 -6.74 26.68 -0.46
CA THR A 80 -6.86 26.70 -1.92
C THR A 80 -5.47 26.84 -2.53
N VAL A 81 -4.78 25.72 -2.75
CA VAL A 81 -3.50 25.67 -3.46
C VAL A 81 -3.84 25.60 -4.95
N PRO A 82 -3.81 26.72 -5.70
CA PRO A 82 -4.33 26.79 -7.07
C PRO A 82 -3.62 25.84 -8.05
N LEU A 83 -2.39 25.42 -7.74
CA LEU A 83 -1.63 24.44 -8.51
C LEU A 83 -2.13 22.99 -8.33
N VAL A 84 -2.79 22.68 -7.21
CA VAL A 84 -3.20 21.30 -6.87
C VAL A 84 -4.69 21.04 -7.14
N SER A 85 -5.52 22.08 -7.16
CA SER A 85 -6.93 21.95 -7.55
C SER A 85 -7.10 21.61 -9.04
N GLN A 86 -6.14 21.99 -9.89
CA GLN A 86 -6.14 21.64 -11.32
C GLN A 86 -5.64 20.23 -11.63
N THR A 87 -5.03 19.52 -10.67
CA THR A 87 -4.42 18.20 -10.89
C THR A 87 -5.32 17.02 -10.49
N ARG A 88 -6.63 17.24 -10.32
CA ARG A 88 -7.62 16.16 -10.08
C ARG A 88 -8.45 15.90 -11.34
N PRO A 89 -7.88 15.34 -12.43
CA PRO A 89 -8.57 15.20 -13.73
C PRO A 89 -9.85 14.35 -13.66
N PHE A 90 -9.99 13.48 -12.64
CA PHE A 90 -11.11 12.54 -12.53
C PHE A 90 -12.00 12.75 -11.30
N GLY A 91 -11.75 13.77 -10.47
CA GLY A 91 -12.48 13.97 -9.21
C GLY A 91 -12.28 12.87 -8.15
N VAL A 92 -11.47 11.84 -8.44
CA VAL A 92 -11.17 10.74 -7.52
C VAL A 92 -10.03 11.14 -6.60
N ARG A 93 -10.21 10.92 -5.29
CA ARG A 93 -9.15 11.19 -4.31
C ARG A 93 -8.09 10.06 -4.36
N PRO A 94 -6.78 10.38 -4.42
CA PRO A 94 -5.72 9.37 -4.60
C PRO A 94 -5.74 8.23 -3.58
N PHE A 95 -6.13 8.50 -2.33
CA PHE A 95 -6.16 7.48 -1.28
C PHE A 95 -7.18 6.36 -1.56
N TYR A 96 -8.26 6.61 -2.30
CA TYR A 96 -9.20 5.55 -2.69
C TYR A 96 -8.54 4.58 -3.68
N ILE A 97 -7.85 5.12 -4.70
CA ILE A 97 -7.20 4.32 -5.73
C ILE A 97 -6.08 3.49 -5.10
N ILE A 98 -5.17 4.15 -4.36
CA ILE A 98 -4.02 3.48 -3.74
C ILE A 98 -4.48 2.45 -2.70
N GLY A 99 -5.44 2.80 -1.84
CA GLY A 99 -5.97 1.88 -0.82
C GLY A 99 -6.59 0.63 -1.45
N THR A 100 -7.41 0.79 -2.49
CA THR A 100 -8.01 -0.34 -3.20
C THR A 100 -6.97 -1.22 -3.89
N LEU A 101 -6.01 -0.63 -4.61
CA LEU A 101 -4.96 -1.40 -5.30
C LEU A 101 -4.09 -2.17 -4.31
N GLN A 102 -3.66 -1.53 -3.22
CA GLN A 102 -2.86 -2.20 -2.19
C GLN A 102 -3.65 -3.32 -1.49
N PHE A 103 -4.93 -3.09 -1.20
CA PHE A 103 -5.77 -4.12 -0.59
C PHE A 103 -5.93 -5.35 -1.50
N ILE A 104 -6.22 -5.12 -2.79
CA ILE A 104 -6.28 -6.19 -3.79
C ILE A 104 -4.94 -6.91 -3.88
N GLY A 105 -3.82 -6.19 -3.87
CA GLY A 105 -2.48 -6.79 -3.88
C GLY A 105 -2.19 -7.69 -2.68
N ILE A 106 -2.69 -7.35 -1.48
CA ILE A 106 -2.58 -8.21 -0.29
C ILE A 106 -3.34 -9.52 -0.50
N ILE A 107 -4.61 -9.43 -0.93
CA ILE A 107 -5.45 -10.61 -1.17
C ILE A 107 -4.84 -11.49 -2.27
N ALA A 108 -4.42 -10.88 -3.37
CA ALA A 108 -3.78 -11.59 -4.49
C ALA A 108 -2.50 -12.31 -4.05
N SER A 109 -1.70 -11.68 -3.19
CA SER A 109 -0.46 -12.28 -2.66
C SER A 109 -0.76 -13.50 -1.78
N LEU A 110 -1.70 -13.38 -0.84
CA LEU A 110 -2.13 -14.50 0.00
C LEU A 110 -2.70 -15.65 -0.83
N ARG A 111 -3.50 -15.32 -1.85
CA ARG A 111 -4.06 -16.29 -2.79
C ARG A 111 -2.95 -16.99 -3.59
N PHE A 112 -1.95 -16.26 -4.06
CA PHE A 112 -0.81 -16.80 -4.76
C PHE A 112 -0.04 -17.82 -3.91
N MET A 113 0.27 -17.50 -2.64
CA MET A 113 0.90 -18.46 -1.72
C MET A 113 0.04 -19.71 -1.53
N TRP A 114 -1.29 -19.54 -1.42
CA TRP A 114 -2.20 -20.68 -1.31
C TRP A 114 -2.12 -21.58 -2.55
N ASP A 115 -2.14 -20.98 -3.74
CA ASP A 115 -2.12 -21.72 -5.00
C ASP A 115 -0.79 -22.44 -5.21
N VAL A 116 0.35 -21.83 -4.91
CA VAL A 116 1.66 -22.50 -4.97
C VAL A 116 1.70 -23.73 -4.04
N ARG A 117 1.02 -23.68 -2.89
CA ARG A 117 1.01 -24.77 -1.90
C ARG A 117 0.03 -25.89 -2.21
N HIS A 118 -1.04 -25.60 -2.95
CA HIS A 118 -2.08 -26.57 -3.31
C HIS A 118 -2.07 -26.89 -4.80
N ASP A 119 -0.95 -26.62 -5.46
CA ASP A 119 -0.73 -26.95 -6.86
C ASP A 119 -0.95 -28.45 -7.04
N LYS A 120 -2.08 -28.81 -7.63
CA LYS A 120 -2.43 -30.19 -7.94
C LYS A 120 -1.52 -30.56 -9.11
N THR A 121 -0.42 -31.24 -8.82
CA THR A 121 0.31 -31.98 -9.85
C THR A 121 -0.67 -32.92 -10.53
N GLU A 122 -1.11 -32.54 -11.72
CA GLU A 122 -1.57 -33.48 -12.76
C GLU A 122 -0.40 -34.38 -13.18
#